data_AF-A0AAN4MVQ7-F1
#
_entry.id   AF-A0AAN4MVQ7-F1
#
_cell.length_a   1.000
_cell.length_b   1.000
_cell.length_c   1.000
_cell.angle_alpha   90.00
_cell.angle_beta   90.00
_cell.angle_gamma   90.00
#
_symmetry.space_group_name_H-M   'P 1'
#
loop_
_entity.id
_entity.type
_entity.pdbx_description
1 polymer ?
#
loop_
_entity_poly.entity_id
_entity_poly.type
_entity_poly.pdbx_seq_one_letter_code
_entity_poly.pdbx_strand_id
1 'polypeptide(L)'
;MKIQNFSIPPECRHASVEAVDNRLIITFEPENLSDFFCQETDHIEQTPRIGDLALFWDTAYRGSAIIARLIDEDRINGVQAYQAANDVWYENAIRFRSDEQYRLITQRHDVEKEND
;
A
#
# COMPACT_ATOMS: atom_id res chain seq x y z
N MET A 1 -25.51 28.63 0.72
CA MET A 1 -24.90 27.37 0.23
C MET A 1 -23.52 27.26 0.85
N LYS A 2 -23.21 26.16 1.55
CA LYS A 2 -21.88 25.92 2.14
C LYS A 2 -21.19 24.85 1.29
N ILE A 3 -20.04 25.16 0.73
CA ILE A 3 -19.22 24.19 0.02
C ILE A 3 -18.39 23.44 1.07
N GLN A 4 -18.40 22.12 1.00
CA GLN A 4 -17.54 21.27 1.82
C GLN A 4 -16.59 20.51 0.90
N ASN A 5 -15.30 20.61 1.17
CA ASN A 5 -14.26 19.93 0.41
C ASN A 5 -13.92 18.61 1.10
N PHE A 6 -13.76 17.56 0.31
CA PHE A 6 -13.32 16.25 0.76
C PHE A 6 -12.12 15.83 -0.09
N SER A 7 -11.08 15.31 0.55
CA SER A 7 -9.94 14.72 -0.17
C SER A 7 -10.32 13.32 -0.63
N ILE A 8 -10.15 13.07 -1.93
CA ILE A 8 -10.35 11.74 -2.51
C ILE A 8 -9.05 10.95 -2.30
N PRO A 9 -9.10 9.70 -1.79
CA PRO A 9 -7.91 8.87 -1.69
C PRO A 9 -7.22 8.69 -3.06
N PRO A 10 -5.88 8.75 -3.15
CA PRO A 10 -5.16 8.74 -4.43
C PRO A 10 -5.40 7.51 -5.31
N GLU A 11 -5.68 6.37 -4.68
CA GLU A 11 -5.98 5.09 -5.32
C GLU A 11 -7.36 5.04 -5.98
N CYS A 12 -8.29 5.90 -5.56
CA CYS A 12 -9.65 5.89 -6.07
C CYS A 12 -9.71 6.42 -7.51
N ARG A 13 -10.38 5.66 -8.39
CA ARG A 13 -10.61 5.99 -9.81
C ARG A 13 -12.08 6.17 -10.15
N HIS A 14 -12.96 5.60 -9.33
CA HIS A 14 -14.40 5.63 -9.53
C HIS A 14 -15.08 6.34 -8.37
N ALA A 15 -16.17 7.04 -8.69
CA ALA A 15 -17.06 7.61 -7.70
C ALA A 15 -18.49 7.19 -8.04
N SER A 16 -19.18 6.56 -7.09
CA SER A 16 -20.60 6.25 -7.19
C SER A 16 -21.39 7.10 -6.22
N VAL A 17 -22.62 7.43 -6.60
CA VAL A 17 -23.54 8.23 -5.78
C VAL A 17 -24.85 7.47 -5.67
N GLU A 18 -25.25 7.18 -4.43
CA GLU A 18 -26.50 6.51 -4.12
C GLU A 18 -27.37 7.42 -3.25
N ALA A 19 -28.65 7.56 -3.60
CA ALA A 19 -29.63 8.24 -2.77
C ALA A 19 -30.35 7.21 -1.90
N VAL A 20 -30.16 7.31 -0.58
CA VAL A 20 -30.80 6.43 0.40
C VAL A 20 -31.58 7.30 1.38
N ASP A 21 -32.91 7.15 1.38
CA ASP A 21 -33.86 7.99 2.11
C ASP A 21 -33.67 9.50 1.84
N ASN A 22 -33.15 10.23 2.83
CA ASN A 22 -32.86 11.67 2.73
C ASN A 22 -31.35 11.98 2.65
N ARG A 23 -30.53 10.98 2.32
CA ARG A 23 -29.06 11.08 2.29
C ARG A 23 -28.52 10.76 0.90
N LEU A 24 -27.39 11.38 0.59
CA LEU A 24 -26.53 10.95 -0.51
C LEU A 24 -25.33 10.23 0.11
N ILE A 25 -25.07 9.00 -0.36
CA ILE A 25 -23.87 8.24 -0.08
C ILE A 25 -22.97 8.39 -1.30
N ILE A 26 -21.75 8.87 -1.08
CA ILE A 26 -20.73 8.98 -2.12
C ILE A 26 -19.63 7.97 -1.77
N THR A 27 -19.40 7.01 -2.65
CA THR A 27 -18.38 5.98 -2.47
C THR A 27 -17.26 6.23 -3.47
N PHE A 28 -16.02 6.26 -2.98
CA PHE A 28 -14.83 6.33 -3.82
C PHE A 28 -14.15 4.97 -3.83
N GLU A 29 -13.89 4.43 -5.02
CA GLU A 29 -13.40 3.07 -5.19
C GLU A 29 -12.16 3.06 -6.10
N PRO A 30 -11.15 2.24 -5.77
CA PRO A 30 -10.02 2.01 -6.67
C PRO A 30 -10.46 1.26 -7.93
N GLU A 31 -9.58 1.22 -8.93
CA GLU A 31 -9.79 0.37 -10.12
C GLU A 31 -9.79 -1.11 -9.74
N ASN A 32 -8.85 -1.53 -8.88
CA ASN A 32 -8.79 -2.88 -8.31
C ASN A 32 -8.82 -2.82 -6.78
N LEU A 33 -9.49 -3.78 -6.15
CA LEU A 33 -9.58 -3.87 -4.68
C LEU A 33 -8.23 -4.03 -3.97
N SER A 34 -7.20 -4.50 -4.68
CA SER A 34 -5.84 -4.63 -4.16
C SER A 34 -4.99 -3.36 -4.34
N ASP A 35 -5.51 -2.35 -5.04
CA ASP A 35 -4.76 -1.13 -5.31
C ASP A 35 -4.75 -0.25 -4.05
N PHE A 36 -3.57 0.26 -3.69
CA PHE A 36 -3.40 1.18 -2.58
C PHE A 36 -2.27 2.17 -2.88
N PHE A 37 -2.32 3.35 -2.26
CA PHE A 37 -1.22 4.31 -2.36
C PHE A 37 -0.07 3.92 -1.41
N CYS A 38 1.09 3.61 -1.99
CA CYS A 38 2.31 3.26 -1.25
C CYS A 38 3.18 4.52 -1.09
N GLN A 39 3.47 4.91 0.15
CA GLN A 39 4.24 6.12 0.44
C GLN A 39 5.71 5.97 0.03
N GLU A 40 6.25 4.76 0.16
CA GLU A 40 7.64 4.44 -0.13
C GLU A 40 7.96 4.52 -1.63
N THR A 41 6.97 4.28 -2.48
CA THR A 41 7.16 4.33 -3.93
C THR A 41 6.51 5.55 -4.57
N ASP A 42 5.75 6.36 -3.81
CA ASP A 42 4.92 7.47 -4.28
C ASP A 42 4.00 7.07 -5.46
N HIS A 43 3.53 5.83 -5.45
CA HIS A 43 2.74 5.23 -6.52
C HIS A 43 1.55 4.43 -5.99
N ILE A 44 0.58 4.19 -6.88
CA ILE A 44 -0.45 3.17 -6.65
C ILE A 44 0.18 1.81 -6.87
N GLU A 45 0.24 1.01 -5.82
CA GLU A 45 0.80 -0.34 -5.81
C GLU A 45 -0.31 -1.37 -5.54
N GLN A 46 0.02 -2.65 -5.72
CA GLN A 46 -0.92 -3.74 -5.49
C GLN A 46 -0.48 -4.60 -4.31
N THR A 47 -1.42 -4.91 -3.41
CA THR A 47 -1.22 -5.95 -2.41
C THR A 47 -0.99 -7.29 -3.12
N PRO A 48 0.09 -8.03 -2.78
CA PRO A 48 0.37 -9.31 -3.41
C PRO A 48 -0.64 -10.37 -2.95
N ARG A 49 -0.89 -11.39 -3.78
CA ARG A 49 -1.67 -12.58 -3.42
C ARG A 49 -0.77 -13.76 -3.15
N ILE A 50 -1.25 -14.75 -2.39
CA ILE A 50 -0.49 -15.99 -2.15
C ILE A 50 -0.02 -16.58 -3.50
N GLY A 51 1.28 -16.82 -3.62
CA GLY A 51 1.96 -17.29 -4.82
C GLY A 51 2.58 -16.20 -5.70
N ASP A 52 2.19 -14.93 -5.55
CA ASP A 52 2.77 -13.81 -6.29
C ASP A 52 4.23 -13.58 -5.88
N LEU A 53 5.03 -13.14 -6.86
CA LEU A 53 6.34 -12.55 -6.57
C LEU A 53 6.12 -11.15 -5.98
N ALA A 54 6.73 -10.88 -4.84
CA ALA A 54 6.51 -9.67 -4.07
C ALA A 54 7.82 -9.15 -3.45
N LEU A 55 7.80 -7.86 -3.13
CA LEU A 55 8.78 -7.18 -2.31
C LEU A 55 8.32 -7.18 -0.87
N PHE A 56 9.22 -7.53 0.04
CA PHE A 56 8.96 -7.57 1.48
C PHE A 56 9.98 -6.74 2.23
N TRP A 57 9.52 -5.95 3.20
CA TRP A 57 10.38 -5.15 4.07
C TRP A 57 9.70 -4.83 5.39
N ASP A 58 10.52 -4.52 6.39
CA ASP A 58 10.05 -4.02 7.68
C ASP A 58 10.32 -2.52 7.79
N THR A 59 9.38 -1.81 8.40
CA THR A 59 9.50 -0.37 8.65
C THR A 59 10.71 -0.04 9.49
N ALA A 60 11.10 -0.94 10.40
CA ALA A 60 12.27 -0.79 11.25
C ALA A 60 13.60 -0.90 10.48
N TYR A 61 13.61 -1.54 9.30
CA TYR A 61 14.80 -1.87 8.53
C TYR A 61 14.76 -1.28 7.11
N ARG A 62 14.52 0.04 7.01
CA ARG A 62 14.35 0.83 5.75
C ARG A 62 15.50 0.81 4.72
N GLY A 63 16.49 -0.04 4.87
CA GLY A 63 17.56 -0.26 3.88
C GLY A 63 17.64 -1.69 3.36
N SER A 64 16.67 -2.54 3.75
CA SER A 64 16.64 -3.94 3.36
C SER A 64 15.24 -4.33 2.93
N ALA A 65 15.14 -4.85 1.72
CA ALA A 65 13.97 -5.53 1.22
C ALA A 65 14.42 -6.82 0.54
N ILE A 66 13.52 -7.80 0.45
CA ILE A 66 13.75 -9.01 -0.32
C ILE A 66 12.70 -9.16 -1.41
N ILE A 67 13.06 -9.85 -2.49
CA ILE A 67 12.12 -10.31 -3.51
C ILE A 67 11.92 -11.80 -3.31
N ALA A 68 10.68 -12.21 -3.01
CA ALA A 68 10.33 -13.61 -2.77
C ALA A 68 8.88 -13.86 -3.18
N ARG A 69 8.40 -15.11 -3.09
CA ARG A 69 6.96 -15.38 -3.22
C ARG A 69 6.26 -15.17 -1.88
N LEU A 70 5.04 -14.63 -1.91
CA LEU A 70 4.13 -14.66 -0.76
C LEU A 70 3.63 -16.09 -0.56
N ILE A 71 3.82 -16.64 0.64
CA ILE A 71 3.37 -18.00 0.98
C ILE A 71 2.21 -18.01 1.97
N ASP A 72 2.10 -16.98 2.81
CA ASP A 72 1.02 -16.84 3.79
C ASP A 72 0.80 -15.37 4.16
N GLU A 73 -0.38 -15.05 4.69
CA GLU A 73 -0.72 -13.72 5.23
C GLU A 73 -1.64 -13.86 6.44
N ASP A 74 -1.38 -13.07 7.49
CA ASP A 74 -2.16 -13.15 8.73
C ASP A 74 -2.16 -11.80 9.48
N ARG A 75 -2.98 -11.68 10.53
CA ARG A 75 -2.99 -10.54 11.45
C ARG A 75 -2.27 -10.88 12.75
N ILE A 76 -0.98 -10.60 12.81
CA ILE A 76 -0.16 -10.78 14.02
C ILE A 76 -0.33 -9.55 14.91
N ASN A 77 -0.80 -9.75 16.15
CA ASN A 77 -1.11 -8.66 17.10
C ASN A 77 -2.05 -7.59 16.53
N GLY A 78 -2.97 -7.99 15.64
CA GLY A 78 -3.94 -7.08 15.00
C GLY A 78 -3.38 -6.28 13.82
N VAL A 79 -2.10 -6.44 13.48
CA VAL A 79 -1.43 -5.80 12.34
C VAL A 79 -1.27 -6.82 11.23
N GLN A 80 -1.48 -6.40 9.98
CA GLN A 80 -1.27 -7.25 8.81
C GLN A 80 0.21 -7.65 8.72
N ALA A 81 0.48 -8.93 8.44
CA ALA A 81 1.82 -9.46 8.24
C ALA A 81 1.81 -10.44 7.06
N TYR A 82 2.96 -10.55 6.40
CA TYR A 82 3.12 -11.32 5.17
C TYR A 82 4.31 -12.27 5.29
N GLN A 83 4.09 -13.57 5.08
CA GLN A 83 5.16 -14.56 5.12
C GLN A 83 5.74 -14.75 3.73
N ALA A 84 7.05 -14.55 3.60
CA ALA A 84 7.77 -14.82 2.37
C ALA A 84 8.27 -16.27 2.32
N ALA A 85 8.60 -16.75 1.12
CA ALA A 85 9.09 -18.11 0.87
C ALA A 85 10.43 -18.48 1.57
N ASN A 86 11.06 -17.55 2.29
CA ASN A 86 12.19 -17.81 3.19
C ASN A 86 11.77 -18.11 4.63
N ASP A 87 10.47 -18.33 4.86
CA ASP A 87 9.81 -18.59 6.14
C ASP A 87 9.85 -17.40 7.13
N VAL A 88 10.20 -16.20 6.67
CA VAL A 88 10.23 -14.97 7.48
C VAL A 88 8.95 -14.15 7.25
N TRP A 89 8.43 -13.57 8.34
CA TRP A 89 7.28 -12.66 8.32
C TRP A 89 7.74 -11.22 8.23
N TYR A 90 7.05 -10.43 7.41
CA TYR A 90 7.34 -9.02 7.17
C TYR A 90 6.10 -8.16 7.41
N GLU A 91 6.32 -6.93 7.86
CA GLU A 91 5.26 -5.94 8.07
C GLU A 91 4.60 -5.51 6.76
N ASN A 92 5.41 -5.37 5.69
CA ASN A 92 4.95 -4.82 4.43
C ASN A 92 5.21 -5.78 3.28
N ALA A 93 4.29 -5.80 2.31
CA ALA A 93 4.49 -6.48 1.06
C ALA A 93 3.80 -5.74 -0.10
N ILE A 94 4.48 -5.67 -1.25
CA ILE A 94 3.88 -5.21 -2.52
C ILE A 94 4.18 -6.19 -3.64
N ARG A 95 3.24 -6.36 -4.57
CA ARG A 95 3.43 -7.17 -5.75
C ARG A 95 4.59 -6.63 -6.57
N PHE A 96 5.56 -7.49 -6.87
CA PHE A 96 6.77 -7.08 -7.59
C PHE A 96 6.42 -6.77 -9.05
N ARG A 97 6.76 -5.54 -9.49
CA ARG A 97 6.55 -5.11 -10.88
C ARG A 97 7.81 -4.64 -11.59
N SER A 98 8.81 -4.16 -10.86
CA SER A 98 10.05 -3.65 -11.45
C SER A 98 11.17 -3.46 -10.42
N ASP A 99 12.42 -3.41 -10.90
CA ASP A 99 13.58 -3.08 -10.06
C ASP A 99 13.54 -1.65 -9.51
N GLU A 100 12.82 -0.74 -10.18
CA GLU A 100 12.59 0.61 -9.68
C GLU A 100 11.83 0.60 -8.36
N GLN A 101 10.80 -0.25 -8.26
CA GLN A 101 10.03 -0.46 -7.03
C GLN A 101 10.94 -0.90 -5.87
N TYR A 102 11.84 -1.85 -6.13
CA TYR A 102 12.85 -2.30 -5.16
C TYR A 102 13.79 -1.16 -4.75
N ARG A 103 14.27 -0.38 -5.72
CA ARG A 103 15.16 0.75 -5.47
C ARG A 103 14.49 1.81 -4.60
N LEU A 104 13.24 2.17 -4.88
CA LEU A 104 12.50 3.18 -4.09
C LEU A 104 12.30 2.73 -2.64
N ILE A 105 11.98 1.46 -2.40
CA ILE A 105 11.85 0.92 -1.03
C ILE A 105 13.18 0.92 -0.28
N THR A 106 14.29 0.64 -0.96
CA THR A 106 15.61 0.44 -0.33
C THR A 106 16.50 1.68 -0.32
N GLN A 107 16.18 2.69 -1.13
CA GLN A 107 16.84 3.99 -1.10
C GLN A 107 16.21 4.81 0.02
N ARG A 108 16.99 5.11 1.06
CA ARG A 108 16.57 6.02 2.12
C ARG A 108 16.03 7.32 1.51
N HIS A 109 14.82 7.71 1.89
CA HIS A 109 14.54 9.13 2.04
C HIS A 109 15.34 9.59 3.27
N ASP A 110 16.55 10.09 3.05
CA ASP A 110 17.08 11.07 3.97
C ASP A 110 16.07 12.23 3.91
N VAL A 111 15.11 12.24 4.83
CA VAL A 111 14.33 13.44 5.09
C VAL A 111 15.38 14.45 5.54
N GLU A 112 15.82 15.29 4.62
CA GLU A 112 16.47 16.54 4.95
C GLU A 112 15.59 17.18 6.02
N LYS A 113 16.09 17.18 7.26
CA LYS A 113 15.67 18.18 8.23
C LYS A 113 16.15 19.49 7.64
N GLU A 114 15.30 20.17 6.87
CA GLU A 114 15.37 21.62 6.80
C GLU A 114 15.10 22.12 8.23
N ASN A 115 16.19 22.25 8.98
CA ASN A 115 16.26 23.13 10.14
C ASN A 115 16.39 24.57 9.59
N ASP A 116 15.55 25.45 10.14
CA ASP A 116 15.56 26.92 10.11
C ASP A 116 15.17 27.68 8.83
#